data_AF-A0A947MLN0-F1
#
_entry.id   AF-A0A947MLN0-F1
#
_cell.length_a   1.000
_cell.length_b   1.000
_cell.length_c   1.000
_cell.angle_alpha   90.00
_cell.angle_beta   90.00
_cell.angle_gamma   90.00
#
_symmetry.space_group_name_H-M   'P 1'
#
loop_
_entity.id
_entity.type
_entity.pdbx_description
1 polymer ?
#
loop_
_entity_poly.entity_id
_entity_poly.type
_entity_poly.pdbx_seq_one_letter_code
_entity_poly.pdbx_strand_id
1 'polypeptide(L)'
;MSIEIKILKLEDAAVLNIDADLFDHAVLPQRCKDFLADPRHHWITAFDADLMIGFVSAVDYLHPDKAEAELWINEVGVSPTHSVG
;
A
#
# COMPACT_ATOMS: atom_id res chain seq x y z
N MET A 1 -2.11 15.78 15.72
CA MET A 1 -2.36 14.83 14.63
C MET A 1 -1.28 13.77 14.72
N SER A 2 -1.65 12.49 14.83
CA SER A 2 -0.71 11.38 14.85
C SER A 2 -1.03 10.52 13.65
N ILE A 3 -0.08 10.36 12.74
CA ILE A 3 -0.21 9.45 11.59
C ILE A 3 0.35 8.10 12.02
N GLU A 4 -0.46 7.04 11.88
CA GLU A 4 -0.01 5.67 12.09
C GLU A 4 0.48 5.07 10.76
N ILE A 5 1.64 4.39 10.80
CA ILE A 5 2.17 3.67 9.64
C ILE A 5 2.03 2.18 9.89
N LYS A 6 1.45 1.47 8.93
CA LYS A 6 1.23 0.02 9.02
C LYS A 6 1.62 -0.69 7.74
N ILE A 7 2.36 -1.79 7.88
CA ILE A 7 2.51 -2.80 6.83
C ILE A 7 1.23 -3.63 6.84
N LEU A 8 0.48 -3.60 5.74
CA LEU A 8 -0.74 -4.37 5.61
C LEU A 8 -0.44 -5.86 5.46
N LYS A 9 -1.30 -6.66 6.07
CA LYS A 9 -1.33 -8.11 5.97
C LYS A 9 -2.65 -8.56 5.38
N LEU A 10 -2.74 -9.83 5.01
CA LEU A 10 -3.93 -10.41 4.40
C LEU A 10 -5.21 -10.17 5.25
N GLU A 11 -5.10 -10.23 6.58
CA GLU A 11 -6.23 -9.96 7.48
C GLU A 11 -6.76 -8.52 7.41
N ASP A 12 -5.96 -7.56 6.92
CA ASP A 12 -6.33 -6.15 6.85
C ASP A 12 -7.17 -5.82 5.60
N ALA A 13 -7.11 -6.65 4.55
CA ALA A 13 -7.77 -6.38 3.27
C ALA A 13 -9.30 -6.18 3.36
N ALA A 14 -9.94 -6.67 4.42
CA ALA A 14 -11.39 -6.63 4.57
C ALA A 14 -11.92 -5.34 5.22
N VAL A 15 -11.05 -4.52 5.83
CA VAL A 15 -11.46 -3.46 6.77
C VAL A 15 -10.81 -2.10 6.51
N LEU A 16 -10.40 -1.83 5.27
CA LEU A 16 -9.77 -0.55 4.92
C LEU A 16 -10.84 0.53 4.70
N ASN A 17 -10.82 1.57 5.54
CA ASN A 17 -11.51 2.83 5.29
C ASN A 17 -10.56 3.72 4.46
N ILE A 18 -10.84 3.88 3.17
CA ILE A 18 -9.91 4.50 2.21
C ILE A 18 -10.47 5.85 1.79
N ASP A 19 -9.62 6.88 1.85
CA ASP A 19 -9.94 8.20 1.31
C ASP A 19 -10.26 8.11 -0.19
N ALA A 20 -11.35 8.74 -0.61
CA ALA A 20 -11.91 8.55 -1.95
C ALA A 20 -11.00 9.03 -3.09
N ASP A 21 -10.09 9.95 -2.79
CA ASP A 21 -9.17 10.55 -3.76
C ASP A 21 -7.75 9.96 -3.66
N LEU A 22 -7.56 8.88 -2.88
CA LEU A 22 -6.25 8.25 -2.71
C LEU A 22 -5.83 7.39 -3.91
N PHE A 23 -6.79 6.86 -4.68
CA PHE A 23 -6.57 6.03 -5.85
C PHE A 23 -7.34 6.56 -7.06
N ASP A 24 -6.80 6.36 -8.26
CA ASP A 24 -7.49 6.71 -9.53
C ASP A 24 -8.81 5.94 -9.73
N HIS A 25 -8.92 4.76 -9.12
CA HIS A 25 -10.05 3.86 -9.25
C HIS A 25 -10.41 3.22 -7.91
N ALA A 26 -11.67 2.79 -7.80
CA ALA A 26 -12.15 2.07 -6.62
C ALA A 26 -11.31 0.81 -6.37
N VAL A 27 -10.80 0.69 -5.14
CA VAL A 27 -10.03 -0.46 -4.70
C VAL A 27 -10.91 -1.72 -4.68
N LEU A 28 -10.48 -2.77 -5.37
CA LEU A 28 -11.23 -4.02 -5.49
C LEU A 28 -10.84 -5.00 -4.37
N PRO A 29 -11.75 -5.37 -3.45
CA PRO A 29 -11.38 -6.16 -2.26
C PRO A 29 -10.71 -7.50 -2.56
N GLN A 30 -11.13 -8.18 -3.64
CA GLN A 30 -10.51 -9.44 -4.02
C GLN A 30 -9.08 -9.23 -4.54
N ARG A 31 -8.81 -8.13 -5.26
CA ARG A 31 -7.45 -7.81 -5.74
C ARG A 31 -6.52 -7.42 -4.60
N CYS A 32 -7.03 -6.73 -3.57
CA CYS A 32 -6.25 -6.50 -2.33
C CYS A 32 -5.84 -7.80 -1.67
N LYS A 33 -6.77 -8.75 -1.54
CA LYS A 33 -6.46 -10.08 -0.97
C LYS A 33 -5.42 -10.82 -1.80
N ASP A 34 -5.60 -10.85 -3.12
CA ASP A 34 -4.65 -11.49 -4.03
C ASP A 34 -3.27 -10.83 -3.94
N PHE A 35 -3.22 -9.50 -3.84
CA PHE A 35 -1.98 -8.74 -3.70
C PHE A 35 -1.27 -9.05 -2.37
N LEU A 36 -1.97 -8.98 -1.24
CA LEU A 36 -1.41 -9.23 0.11
C LEU A 36 -1.13 -10.72 0.40
N ALA A 37 -1.66 -11.63 -0.41
CA ALA A 37 -1.38 -13.06 -0.30
C ALA A 37 -0.06 -13.48 -0.96
N ASP A 38 0.49 -12.66 -1.87
CA ASP A 38 1.81 -12.92 -2.43
C ASP A 38 2.89 -12.38 -1.46
N PRO A 39 3.77 -13.25 -0.92
CA PRO A 39 4.78 -12.83 0.04
C PRO A 39 5.84 -11.88 -0.54
N ARG A 40 5.90 -11.71 -1.86
CA ARG A 40 6.80 -10.76 -2.54
C ARG A 40 6.22 -9.37 -2.68
N HIS A 41 4.93 -9.22 -2.39
CA HIS A 41 4.23 -7.95 -2.49
C HIS A 41 4.20 -7.25 -1.13
N HIS A 42 4.48 -5.96 -1.15
CA HIS A 42 4.53 -5.12 0.05
C HIS A 42 3.55 -3.98 -0.11
N TRP A 43 2.72 -3.77 0.90
CA TRP A 43 1.82 -2.62 0.96
C TRP A 43 1.96 -1.96 2.33
N ILE A 44 2.56 -0.78 2.37
CA ILE A 44 2.66 0.04 3.58
C ILE A 44 1.71 1.21 3.43
N THR A 45 1.02 1.57 4.50
CA THR A 45 -0.04 2.58 4.49
C THR A 45 0.09 3.54 5.66
N ALA A 46 -0.39 4.75 5.46
CA ALA A 46 -0.53 5.78 6.47
C ALA A 46 -2.01 5.96 6.81
N PHE A 47 -2.30 6.03 8.11
CA PHE A 47 -3.63 6.28 8.64
C PHE A 47 -3.67 7.58 9.46
N ASP A 48 -4.68 8.40 9.20
CA ASP A 48 -5.13 9.43 10.15
C ASP A 48 -6.40 8.91 10.83
N ALA A 49 -6.28 8.56 12.11
CA ALA A 49 -7.24 7.71 12.82
C ALA A 49 -7.47 6.38 12.08
N ASP A 50 -8.67 6.13 11.56
CA ASP A 50 -9.02 4.93 10.79
C ASP A 50 -8.99 5.16 9.28
N LEU A 51 -8.83 6.40 8.82
CA LEU A 51 -8.83 6.75 7.41
C LEU A 51 -7.43 6.54 6.82
N MET A 52 -7.34 5.68 5.81
CA MET A 52 -6.14 5.49 5.01
C MET A 52 -5.95 6.70 4.10
N ILE A 53 -4.87 7.44 4.32
CA ILE A 53 -4.54 8.72 3.68
C ILE A 53 -3.25 8.66 2.85
N GLY A 54 -2.58 7.51 2.82
CA GLY A 54 -1.35 7.35 2.07
C GLY A 54 -0.95 5.89 1.93
N PHE A 55 -0.17 5.58 0.89
CA PHE A 55 0.40 4.26 0.71
C PHE A 55 1.67 4.26 -0.14
N VAL A 56 2.41 3.16 0.00
CA VAL A 56 3.37 2.67 -0.97
C VAL A 56 3.11 1.21 -1.24
N SER A 57 3.06 0.83 -2.52
CA SER A 57 3.04 -0.56 -2.97
C SER A 57 4.36 -0.91 -3.62
N ALA A 58 4.88 -2.11 -3.35
CA ALA A 58 6.15 -2.56 -3.89
C ALA A 58 6.17 -4.08 -4.13
N VAL A 59 7.10 -4.52 -4.97
CA VAL A 59 7.36 -5.94 -5.26
C VAL A 59 8.85 -6.21 -5.08
N ASP A 60 9.22 -7.24 -4.33
CA ASP A 60 10.59 -7.75 -4.34
C ASP A 60 10.76 -8.88 -5.37
N TYR A 61 11.89 -8.88 -6.07
CA TYR A 61 12.20 -9.88 -7.09
C TYR A 61 13.70 -10.14 -7.20
N LEU A 62 14.04 -11.30 -7.75
CA LEU A 62 15.43 -11.69 -8.02
C LEU A 62 15.74 -11.46 -9.50
N HIS A 63 16.80 -10.71 -9.77
CA HIS A 63 17.37 -10.62 -11.10
C HIS A 63 18.46 -11.70 -11.27
N PRO A 64 18.52 -12.43 -12.39
CA PRO A 64 19.38 -13.62 -12.54
C PRO A 64 20.89 -13.38 -12.41
N ASP A 65 21.36 -12.14 -12.48
CA ASP A 65 22.77 -11.76 -12.34
C ASP A 65 23.09 -10.97 -11.05
N LYS A 66 22.12 -10.79 -10.14
CA LYS A 66 22.29 -10.07 -8.88
C LYS A 66 22.25 -11.02 -7.69
N ALA A 67 23.12 -10.77 -6.71
CA ALA A 67 23.22 -11.61 -5.52
C ALA A 67 22.09 -11.34 -4.51
N GLU A 68 21.60 -10.10 -4.46
CA GLU A 68 20.52 -9.66 -3.59
C GLU A 68 19.20 -9.48 -4.36
N ALA A 69 18.09 -9.55 -3.62
CA ALA A 69 16.78 -9.16 -4.14
C ALA A 69 16.70 -7.64 -4.33
N GLU A 70 15.94 -7.24 -5.35
CA GLU A 70 15.62 -5.85 -5.63
C GLU A 70 14.20 -5.54 -5.21
N LEU A 71 13.95 -4.30 -4.78
CA LEU A 71 12.62 -3.82 -4.43
C LEU A 71 12.17 -2.78 -5.48
N TRP A 72 11.09 -3.08 -6.19
CA TRP A 72 10.43 -2.16 -7.10
C TRP A 72 9.28 -1.46 -6.40
N ILE A 73 9.33 -0.14 -6.30
CA ILE A 73 8.19 0.67 -5.85
C ILE A 73 7.25 0.82 -7.04
N ASN A 74 6.06 0.21 -6.96
CA ASN A 74 5.09 0.23 -8.03
C ASN A 74 4.29 1.54 -8.04
N GLU A 75 3.86 2.00 -6.87
CA GLU A 75 3.03 3.19 -6.75
C GLU A 75 3.15 3.79 -5.35
N VAL A 76 3.06 5.12 -5.28
CA VAL A 76 2.98 5.89 -4.05
C VAL A 76 1.84 6.89 -4.21
N GLY A 77 0.95 6.93 -3.22
CA GLY A 77 -0.18 7.86 -3.18
C GLY A 77 -0.29 8.53 -1.82
N VAL A 78 -0.70 9.80 -1.81
CA VAL A 78 -1.03 10.57 -0.60
C VAL A 78 -2.30 11.35 -0.90
N SER A 79 -3.27 11.29 0.01
CA SER A 79 -4.52 12.03 -0.13
C SER A 79 -4.26 13.53 -0.25
N PRO A 80 -5.02 14.26 -1.10
CA PRO A 80 -4.83 15.70 -1.31
C PRO A 80 -4.90 16.56 -0.05
N THR A 81 -5.63 16.09 0.97
CA THR A 81 -5.75 16.75 2.28
C THR A 81 -4.46 16.71 3.11
N HIS A 82 -3.50 15.85 2.74
CA HIS A 82 -2.26 15.57 3.47
C HIS A 82 -1.01 15.72 2.60
N SER A 83 -1.15 16.18 1.36
CA SER A 83 -0.01 16.53 0.51
C SER A 83 0.40 17.99 0.72
N VAL A 84 1.70 18.26 0.68
CA VAL A 84 2.22 19.62 0.53
C VAL A 84 2.18 19.95 -0.96
N GLY A 85 1.39 20.98 -1.31
CA GLY A 85 1.35 21.54 -2.66
C GLY A 85 2.64 22.23 -3.08
#